data_AF-A0A3B8LBE7-F1
#
_entry.id   AF-A0A3B8LBE7-F1
#
_cell.length_a   1.000
_cell.length_b   1.000
_cell.length_c   1.000
_cell.angle_alpha   90.00
_cell.angle_beta   90.00
_cell.angle_gamma   90.00
#
_symmetry.space_group_name_H-M   'P 1'
#
loop_
_entity.id
_entity.type
_entity.pdbx_description
1 polymer ?
#
loop_
_entity_poly.entity_id
_entity_poly.type
_entity_poly.pdbx_seq_one_letter_code
_entity_poly.pdbx_strand_id
1 'polypeptide(L)' 'NQLVLAADHDAPKKTKQTPNFMRRSLREVMRRAQALGIRVNPIGRGVARYQKPRPGQALPKNRVVTVVFTSKRN' A
#
# COMPACT_ATOMS: atom_id res chain seq x y z
N ASN A 1 4.78 -2.08 -42.66
CA ASN A 1 4.06 -1.60 -41.47
C ASN A 1 3.91 -2.71 -40.44
N GLN A 2 4.80 -2.75 -39.44
CA GLN A 2 4.59 -3.54 -38.22
C GLN A 2 4.61 -2.59 -37.03
N LEU A 3 3.43 -2.21 -36.57
CA LEU A 3 3.22 -1.58 -35.26
C LEU A 3 3.14 -2.72 -34.24
N VAL A 4 4.28 -3.10 -33.66
CA VAL A 4 4.28 -3.91 -32.44
C VAL A 4 3.92 -3.00 -31.27
N LEU A 5 2.69 -3.17 -30.80
CA LEU A 5 2.14 -2.59 -29.57
C LEU A 5 2.89 -3.19 -28.37
N ALA A 6 4.14 -2.78 -28.15
CA ALA A 6 4.81 -2.97 -26.85
C ALA A 6 4.41 -1.82 -25.92
N ALA A 7 3.10 -1.67 -25.71
CA ALA A 7 2.56 -0.92 -24.60
C ALA A 7 2.32 -1.89 -23.44
N ASP A 8 3.39 -2.55 -22.99
CA ASP A 8 3.49 -2.95 -21.59
C ASP A 8 3.72 -1.67 -20.76
N HIS A 9 2.77 -0.73 -20.84
CA HIS A 9 2.60 0.26 -19.80
C HIS A 9 2.20 -0.54 -18.58
N ASP A 10 3.22 -0.79 -17.74
CA ASP A 10 3.20 -1.40 -16.42
C ASP A 10 2.12 -0.75 -15.56
N ALA A 11 0.86 -1.07 -15.87
CA ALA A 11 -0.28 -0.79 -15.03
C ALA A 11 0.06 -1.47 -13.71
N PRO A 12 0.07 -0.74 -12.58
CA PRO A 12 0.55 -1.29 -11.32
C PRO A 12 -0.18 -2.61 -11.10
N LYS A 13 0.53 -3.73 -11.25
CA LYS A 13 -0.04 -5.08 -11.19
C LYS A 13 -0.93 -5.07 -9.97
N LYS A 14 -2.25 -5.20 -10.16
CA LYS A 14 -3.23 -5.19 -9.06
C LYS A 14 -2.83 -6.30 -8.10
N THR A 15 -2.05 -5.97 -7.08
CA THR A 15 -1.46 -6.99 -6.22
C THR A 15 -2.60 -7.62 -5.45
N LYS A 16 -2.83 -8.92 -5.66
CA LYS A 16 -3.79 -9.70 -4.86
C LYS A 16 -3.38 -9.80 -3.40
N GLN A 17 -2.16 -9.33 -3.07
CA GLN A 17 -1.56 -9.38 -1.76
C GLN A 17 -1.47 -7.98 -1.13
N THR A 18 -1.56 -7.98 0.19
CA THR A 18 -1.49 -6.81 1.04
C THR A 18 -0.06 -6.29 1.08
N PRO A 19 0.18 -5.03 0.70
CA PRO A 19 1.52 -4.44 0.72
C PRO A 19 2.05 -4.27 2.14
N ASN A 20 3.38 -4.23 2.27
CA ASN A 20 4.05 -3.95 3.53
C ASN A 20 4.22 -2.43 3.74
N PHE A 21 3.49 -1.92 4.71
CA PHE A 21 3.55 -0.52 5.16
C PHE A 21 4.33 -0.33 6.46
N MET A 22 4.80 -1.42 7.09
CA MET A 22 5.52 -1.39 8.35
C MET A 22 6.80 -0.56 8.26
N ARG A 23 7.16 0.11 9.37
CA ARG A 23 8.36 0.96 9.50
C ARG A 23 8.41 2.15 8.54
N ARG A 24 7.30 2.48 7.88
CA ARG A 24 7.17 3.65 7.00
C ARG A 24 6.42 4.78 7.69
N SER A 25 6.71 6.00 7.25
CA SER A 25 5.95 7.19 7.68
C SER A 25 4.56 7.21 7.04
N LEU A 26 3.60 7.90 7.66
CA LEU A 26 2.27 8.10 7.09
C LEU A 26 2.33 8.62 5.64
N ARG A 27 3.21 9.59 5.37
CA ARG A 27 3.39 10.16 4.03
C ARG A 27 3.82 9.11 2.99
N GLU A 28 4.79 8.26 3.33
CA GLU A 28 5.22 7.18 2.43
C GLU A 28 4.14 6.12 2.22
N VAL A 29 3.39 5.77 3.28
CA VAL A 29 2.30 4.81 3.20
C VAL A 29 1.22 5.31 2.25
N MET A 30 0.78 6.56 2.39
CA MET A 30 -0.25 7.15 1.53
C MET A 30 0.21 7.21 0.06
N ARG A 31 1.45 7.63 -0.20
CA ARG A 31 2.01 7.67 -1.57
C ARG A 31 2.00 6.29 -2.23
N ARG A 32 2.41 5.25 -1.50
CA ARG A 32 2.40 3.87 -2.02
C ARG A 32 0.99 3.34 -2.21
N ALA A 33 0.09 3.63 -1.28
CA ALA A 33 -1.31 3.22 -1.38
C ALA A 33 -1.99 3.83 -2.61
N GLN A 34 -1.73 5.12 -2.90
CA GLN A 34 -2.21 5.80 -4.10
C GLN A 34 -1.64 5.15 -5.37
N ALA A 35 -0.34 4.87 -5.42
CA ALA A 35 0.30 4.21 -6.56
C ALA A 35 -0.27 2.79 -6.83
N LEU A 36 -0.73 2.09 -5.78
CA LEU A 36 -1.29 0.75 -5.87
C LEU A 36 -2.84 0.74 -6.03
N GLY A 37 -3.50 1.90 -5.96
CA GLY A 37 -4.96 1.99 -5.96
C GLY A 37 -5.61 1.28 -4.77
N ILE A 38 -4.99 1.39 -3.59
CA ILE A 38 -5.44 0.79 -2.32
C ILE A 38 -5.83 1.91 -1.37
N ARG A 39 -6.90 1.71 -0.61
CA ARG A 39 -7.32 2.65 0.44
C ARG A 39 -6.61 2.30 1.73
N VAL A 40 -6.06 3.29 2.42
CA VAL A 40 -5.48 3.11 3.75
C VAL A 40 -6.39 3.79 4.76
N ASN A 41 -6.67 3.09 5.86
CA ASN A 41 -7.29 3.65 7.05
C ASN A 41 -6.19 3.89 8.11
N PRO A 42 -5.59 5.10 8.18
CA PRO A 42 -4.54 5.39 9.14
C PRO A 42 -5.12 5.66 10.53
N ILE A 43 -4.58 4.97 11.53
CA ILE A 43 -4.91 5.17 12.94
C ILE A 43 -3.66 5.73 13.64
N GLY A 44 -3.77 6.91 14.26
CA GLY A 44 -2.65 7.54 14.97
C GLY A 44 -1.71 8.35 14.07
N ARG A 45 -0.49 8.59 14.54
CA ARG A 45 0.51 9.47 13.90
C ARG A 45 1.92 8.87 14.04
N GLY A 46 2.84 9.24 13.15
CA GLY A 46 4.25 8.80 13.20
C GLY A 46 4.57 7.65 12.25
N VAL A 47 5.14 6.57 12.78
CA VAL A 47 5.66 5.42 12.00
C VAL A 47 4.71 4.24 12.13
N ALA A 48 4.44 3.55 11.03
CA ALA A 48 3.60 2.36 11.01
C ALA A 48 4.22 1.23 11.86
N ARG A 49 3.51 0.84 12.91
CA ARG A 49 3.89 -0.25 13.83
C ARG A 49 3.02 -1.47 13.71
N TYR A 50 1.83 -1.32 13.17
CA TYR A 50 0.91 -2.42 12.96
C TYR A 50 0.08 -2.17 11.69
N GLN A 51 -0.29 -3.24 11.01
CA GLN A 51 -1.22 -3.19 9.90
C GLN A 51 -2.13 -4.41 9.87
N LYS A 52 -3.34 -4.23 9.35
CA LYS A 52 -4.32 -5.29 9.09
C LYS A 52 -4.95 -5.07 7.70
N PRO A 53 -4.91 -6.07 6.80
CA PRO A 53 -4.30 -7.39 6.95
C PRO A 53 -2.77 -7.37 7.08
N ARG A 54 -2.17 -8.51 7.46
CA ARG A 54 -0.70 -8.64 7.55
C ARG A 54 -0.09 -8.51 6.15
N PRO A 55 1.16 -8.02 6.03
CA PRO A 55 1.86 -7.99 4.75
C PRO A 55 1.88 -9.38 4.09
N GLY A 56 1.67 -9.43 2.78
CA GLY A 56 1.65 -10.67 1.99
C GLY A 56 0.34 -11.46 2.07
N GLN A 57 -0.56 -11.16 3.01
CA GLN A 57 -1.90 -11.78 3.04
C GLN A 57 -2.77 -11.31 1.89
N ALA A 58 -3.82 -12.07 1.57
CA ALA A 58 -4.82 -11.68 0.59
C ALA A 58 -5.37 -10.28 0.87
N LEU A 59 -5.29 -9.40 -0.14
CA LEU A 59 -5.87 -8.07 -0.06
C LEU A 59 -7.39 -8.21 -0.10
N PRO A 60 -8.14 -7.57 0.83
CA PRO A 60 -9.58 -7.70 0.88
C PRO A 60 -10.21 -7.13 -0.39
N LYS A 61 -11.42 -7.59 -0.74
CA LYS A 61 -12.12 -7.18 -1.97
C LYS A 61 -12.30 -5.65 -2.06
N ASN A 62 -12.51 -4.99 -0.92
CA ASN A 62 -12.63 -3.54 -0.80
C ASN A 62 -11.29 -2.78 -0.86
N ARG A 63 -10.16 -3.50 -0.88
CA ARG A 63 -8.79 -2.96 -0.90
C ARG A 63 -8.53 -1.92 0.19
N VAL A 64 -9.08 -2.14 1.38
CA VAL A 64 -8.82 -1.30 2.55
C VAL A 64 -7.80 -1.96 3.45
N VAL A 65 -6.72 -1.24 3.78
CA VAL A 65 -5.71 -1.67 4.74
C VAL A 65 -5.71 -0.71 5.92
N THR A 66 -5.92 -1.22 7.12
CA THR A 66 -5.80 -0.42 8.35
C THR A 66 -4.36 -0.42 8.80
N VAL A 67 -3.79 0.75 9.05
CA VAL A 67 -2.39 0.90 9.50
C VAL A 67 -2.36 1.75 10.75
N VAL A 68 -1.81 1.20 11.84
CA VAL A 68 -1.63 1.90 13.10
C VAL A 68 -0.23 2.51 13.15
N PHE A 69 -0.19 3.81 13.36
CA PHE A 69 1.00 4.63 13.46
C PHE A 69 1.21 5.03 14.91
N THR A 70 2.45 4.90 15.37
CA THR A 70 2.84 5.41 16.69
C THR A 70 3.95 6.43 16.52
N SER A 71 3.88 7.54 17.26
CA SER A 71 5.02 8.44 17.37
C SER A 71 6.06 7.71 18.21
N LYS A 72 7.29 7.63 17.71
CA LYS A 72 8.40 7.32 18.59
C LYS A 72 8.56 8.55 19.49
N ARG A 73 8.09 8.49 20.75
CA ARG A 73 8.63 9.39 21.78
C ARG A 73 10.10 9.01 21.87
N ASN A 74 10.97 9.96 21.55
CA ASN A 74 12.38 9.85 21.86
C ASN A 74 12.56 10.04 23.37
#